data_AF-A0A965AC33-F1
#
_entry.id   AF-A0A965AC33-F1
#
_cell.length_a   1.000
_cell.length_b   1.000
_cell.length_c   1.000
_cell.angle_alpha   90.00
_cell.angle_beta   90.00
_cell.angle_gamma   90.00
#
_symmetry.space_group_name_H-M   'P 1'
#
loop_
_entity.id
_entity.type
_entity.pdbx_description
1 polymer ?
#
loop_
_entity_poly.entity_id
_entity_poly.type
_entity_poly.pdbx_seq_one_letter_code
_entity_poly.pdbx_strand_id
1 'polypeptide(L)'
;MIVLIVIIASLAMGIFLFMQLPVFGKHPEGEELARIEQSANYKNGAFQNVLPTEVMLKESSTLKVMRDMLNKPTTVEPANPLPGVKTDLKTLVADKPTIVWFGHSSYLIKFKAFTVLVDPVMSGYASPIGIFGKAFPGADIYGVDDLPPIDLLLITHDHYDHLDYATLLKLHPSVKKIVTALGVDAHLKHWGVPAEKITSLDWWETHKMN
;
A
#
# COMPACT_ATOMS: atom_id res chain seq x y z
N MET A 1 -1.91 -38.20 21.11
CA MET A 1 -1.54 -38.17 19.67
C MET A 1 -2.67 -37.63 18.79
N ILE A 2 -3.87 -38.21 18.81
CA ILE A 2 -5.01 -37.74 17.99
C ILE A 2 -5.39 -36.28 18.29
N VAL A 3 -5.50 -35.88 19.56
CA VAL A 3 -5.83 -34.50 19.95
C VAL A 3 -4.82 -33.49 19.41
N LEU A 4 -3.52 -33.80 19.48
CA LEU A 4 -2.46 -32.93 18.95
C LEU A 4 -2.55 -32.80 17.42
N ILE A 5 -2.83 -33.89 16.70
CA ILE A 5 -3.03 -33.88 15.25
C ILE A 5 -4.23 -33.00 14.88
N VAL A 6 -5.35 -33.12 15.61
CA VAL A 6 -6.54 -32.31 15.38
C VAL A 6 -6.25 -30.82 15.62
N ILE A 7 -5.50 -30.47 16.66
CA ILE A 7 -5.11 -29.08 16.94
C ILE A 7 -4.25 -28.52 15.79
N ILE A 8 -3.23 -29.26 15.35
CA ILE A 8 -2.34 -28.83 14.27
C ILE A 8 -3.12 -28.67 12.96
N ALA A 9 -3.98 -29.63 12.62
CA ALA A 9 -4.80 -29.56 11.41
C ALA A 9 -5.78 -28.37 11.45
N SER A 10 -6.37 -28.11 12.62
CA SER A 10 -7.27 -26.96 12.80
C SER A 10 -6.52 -25.63 12.66
N LEU A 11 -5.32 -25.53 13.23
CA LEU A 11 -4.47 -24.35 13.10
C LEU A 11 -4.04 -24.13 11.64
N ALA A 12 -3.60 -25.19 10.97
CA ALA A 12 -3.22 -25.13 9.56
C ALA A 12 -4.39 -24.70 8.66
N MET A 13 -5.59 -25.24 8.91
CA MET A 13 -6.81 -24.82 8.21
C MET A 13 -7.15 -23.36 8.50
N GLY A 14 -7.04 -22.92 9.75
CA GLY A 14 -7.26 -21.52 10.13
C GLY A 14 -6.30 -20.57 9.40
N ILE A 15 -5.00 -20.91 9.36
CA ILE A 15 -4.00 -20.15 8.60
C ILE A 15 -4.34 -20.16 7.11
N PHE A 16 -4.68 -21.32 6.54
CA PHE A 16 -5.04 -21.42 5.14
C PHE A 16 -6.22 -20.50 4.77
N LEU A 17 -7.32 -20.57 5.54
CA LEU A 17 -8.51 -19.74 5.33
C LEU A 17 -8.20 -18.25 5.52
N PHE A 18 -7.37 -17.91 6.50
CA PHE A 18 -6.89 -16.53 6.70
C PHE A 18 -6.11 -16.02 5.49
N MET A 19 -5.23 -16.83 4.91
CA MET A 19 -4.48 -16.49 3.71
C MET A 19 -5.36 -16.40 2.44
N GLN A 20 -6.62 -16.86 2.48
CA GLN A 20 -7.59 -16.66 1.39
C GLN A 20 -8.34 -15.32 1.49
N LEU A 21 -8.10 -14.51 2.52
CA LEU A 21 -8.78 -13.22 2.65
C LEU A 21 -8.36 -12.27 1.51
N PRO A 22 -9.30 -11.47 0.96
CA PRO A 22 -9.00 -10.57 -0.16
C PRO A 22 -7.86 -9.57 0.12
N VAL A 23 -7.61 -9.21 1.38
CA VAL A 23 -6.55 -8.27 1.78
C VAL A 23 -5.14 -8.68 1.31
N PHE A 24 -4.90 -9.98 1.12
CA PHE A 24 -3.63 -10.49 0.58
C PHE A 24 -3.49 -10.29 -0.94
N GLY A 25 -4.59 -9.93 -1.60
CA GLY A 25 -4.70 -9.74 -3.04
C GLY A 25 -4.32 -10.98 -3.85
N LYS A 26 -3.67 -10.78 -5.00
CA LYS A 26 -3.42 -11.87 -5.93
C LYS A 26 -2.09 -11.69 -6.65
N HIS A 27 -1.37 -12.79 -6.85
CA HIS A 27 -0.20 -12.81 -7.71
C HIS A 27 -0.58 -12.56 -9.18
N PRO A 28 0.32 -11.91 -9.95
CA PRO A 28 0.18 -11.79 -11.40
C PRO A 28 0.13 -13.16 -12.07
N GLU A 29 -0.76 -13.31 -13.05
CA GLU A 29 -0.94 -14.51 -13.88
C GLU A 29 -1.16 -14.07 -15.32
N GLY A 30 -1.16 -14.99 -16.29
CA GLY A 30 -1.54 -14.69 -17.68
C GLY A 30 -0.77 -13.52 -18.31
N GLU A 31 -1.49 -12.53 -18.83
CA GLU A 31 -0.91 -11.37 -19.52
C GLU A 31 -0.09 -10.47 -18.57
N GLU A 32 -0.52 -10.31 -17.31
CA GLU A 32 0.21 -9.53 -16.32
C GLU A 32 1.57 -10.16 -16.00
N LEU A 33 1.60 -11.49 -15.80
CA LEU A 33 2.84 -12.21 -15.56
C LEU A 33 3.75 -12.18 -16.79
N ALA A 34 3.19 -12.41 -17.99
CA ALA A 34 3.95 -12.35 -19.23
C ALA A 34 4.61 -10.98 -19.44
N ARG A 35 3.94 -9.89 -19.05
CA ARG A 35 4.51 -8.55 -19.10
C ARG A 35 5.63 -8.34 -18.06
N ILE A 36 5.47 -8.85 -16.84
CA ILE A 36 6.52 -8.81 -15.82
C ILE A 36 7.78 -9.54 -16.30
N GLU A 37 7.62 -10.72 -16.90
CA GLU A 37 8.73 -11.53 -17.41
C GLU A 37 9.50 -10.87 -18.57
N GLN A 38 8.89 -9.90 -19.26
CA GLN A 38 9.53 -9.10 -20.29
C GLN A 38 10.35 -7.93 -19.74
N SER A 39 10.21 -7.59 -18.45
CA SER A 39 11.00 -6.53 -17.83
C SER A 39 12.49 -6.86 -17.85
N ALA A 40 13.32 -5.89 -18.22
CA ALA A 40 14.78 -6.03 -18.15
C ALA A 40 15.29 -6.26 -16.72
N ASN A 41 14.47 -5.98 -15.72
CA ASN A 41 14.79 -6.07 -14.31
C ASN A 41 14.20 -7.32 -13.64
N TYR A 42 13.39 -8.09 -14.34
CA TYR A 42 12.89 -9.37 -13.86
C TYR A 42 13.82 -10.50 -14.30
N LYS A 43 14.56 -11.09 -13.36
CA LYS A 43 15.56 -12.13 -13.63
C LYS A 43 15.50 -13.21 -12.56
N ASN A 44 15.60 -14.47 -12.99
CA ASN A 44 15.62 -15.63 -12.10
C ASN A 44 14.36 -15.73 -11.21
N GLY A 45 13.19 -15.33 -11.73
CA GLY A 45 11.91 -15.43 -11.02
C GLY A 45 11.63 -14.31 -10.01
N ALA A 46 12.41 -13.23 -10.01
CA ALA A 46 12.16 -12.06 -9.16
C ALA A 46 12.67 -10.76 -9.81
N PHE A 47 12.12 -9.63 -9.37
CA PHE A 47 12.69 -8.32 -9.68
C PHE A 47 14.06 -8.16 -8.99
N GLN A 48 15.02 -7.65 -9.74
CA GLN A 48 16.37 -7.34 -9.27
C GLN A 48 16.55 -5.83 -9.26
N ASN A 49 16.93 -5.28 -8.10
CA ASN A 49 17.20 -3.85 -7.96
C ASN A 49 18.34 -3.42 -8.90
N VAL A 50 18.21 -2.23 -9.50
CA VAL A 50 19.27 -1.64 -10.35
C VAL A 50 20.56 -1.44 -9.55
N LEU A 51 20.42 -1.03 -8.30
CA LEU A 51 21.52 -0.93 -7.34
C LEU A 51 21.42 -2.10 -6.36
N PRO A 52 22.51 -2.87 -6.15
CA PRO A 52 22.53 -3.91 -5.14
C PRO A 52 22.12 -3.35 -3.77
N THR A 53 21.00 -3.85 -3.26
CA THR A 53 20.42 -3.40 -1.99
C THR A 53 20.26 -4.63 -1.12
N GLU A 54 21.04 -4.69 -0.05
CA GLU A 54 20.91 -5.76 0.94
C GLU A 54 19.66 -5.49 1.80
N VAL A 55 18.73 -6.45 1.83
CA VAL A 55 17.52 -6.36 2.66
C VAL A 55 17.86 -6.41 4.15
N MET A 56 18.98 -7.04 4.49
CA MET A 56 19.47 -7.19 5.86
C MET A 56 20.74 -6.36 6.05
N LEU A 57 20.83 -5.68 7.20
CA LEU A 57 22.08 -5.05 7.62
C LEU A 57 23.17 -6.10 7.80
N LYS A 58 24.42 -5.76 7.44
CA LYS A 58 25.58 -6.65 7.43
C LYS A 58 25.85 -7.43 8.73
N GLU A 59 25.37 -6.92 9.87
CA GLU A 59 25.53 -7.54 11.21
C GLU A 59 24.18 -7.90 11.86
N SER A 60 23.13 -8.07 11.06
CA SER A 60 21.81 -8.44 11.53
C SER A 60 21.45 -9.87 11.12
N SER A 61 20.51 -10.46 11.86
CA SER A 61 19.94 -11.77 11.56
C SER A 61 18.43 -11.71 11.76
N THR A 62 17.69 -12.60 11.11
CA THR A 62 16.22 -12.66 11.25
C THR A 62 15.80 -12.78 12.71
N LEU A 63 16.50 -13.60 13.50
CA LEU A 63 16.24 -13.76 14.92
C LEU A 63 16.46 -12.46 15.71
N LYS A 64 17.51 -11.71 15.38
CA LYS A 64 17.80 -10.41 16.00
C LYS A 64 16.69 -9.41 15.68
N VAL A 65 16.29 -9.30 14.41
CA VAL A 65 15.18 -8.41 13.99
C VAL A 65 13.88 -8.79 14.71
N MET A 66 13.53 -10.08 14.77
CA MET A 66 12.35 -10.54 15.51
C MET A 66 12.42 -10.17 16.99
N ARG A 67 13.58 -10.35 17.62
CA ARG A 67 13.81 -9.97 19.02
C ARG A 67 13.66 -8.46 19.23
N ASP A 68 14.20 -7.64 18.33
CA ASP A 68 14.13 -6.17 18.42
C ASP A 68 12.70 -5.67 18.20
N MET A 69 11.92 -6.31 17.32
CA MET A 69 10.50 -6.00 17.12
C MET A 69 9.63 -6.33 18.35
N LEU A 70 9.99 -7.35 19.12
CA LEU A 70 9.31 -7.70 20.37
C LEU A 70 9.74 -6.82 21.55
N ASN A 71 11.00 -6.34 21.53
CA ASN A 71 11.60 -5.51 22.58
C ASN A 71 11.75 -4.05 22.13
N LYS A 72 10.71 -3.49 21.51
CA LYS A 72 10.74 -2.11 21.02
C LYS A 72 10.92 -1.13 22.19
N PRO A 73 11.88 -0.18 22.09
CA PRO A 73 11.98 0.91 23.04
C PRO A 73 10.72 1.75 23.04
N THR A 74 10.30 2.29 24.19
CA THR A 74 9.14 3.19 24.27
C THR A 74 9.33 4.49 23.47
N THR A 75 10.58 4.84 23.14
CA THR A 75 10.92 6.02 22.34
C THR A 75 10.55 5.91 20.86
N VAL A 76 10.12 4.74 20.39
CA VAL A 76 9.63 4.57 19.00
C VAL A 76 8.20 5.05 18.82
N GLU A 77 7.50 5.32 19.93
CA GLU A 77 6.15 5.90 19.94
C GLU A 77 6.20 7.34 20.47
N PRO A 78 5.49 8.28 19.85
CA PRO A 78 5.42 9.65 20.34
C PRO A 78 4.65 9.71 21.67
N ALA A 79 5.16 10.47 22.64
CA ALA A 79 4.56 10.58 23.98
C ALA A 79 3.21 11.32 24.01
N ASN A 80 2.95 12.15 22.99
CA ASN A 80 1.69 12.87 22.81
C ASN A 80 1.18 12.62 21.39
N PRO A 81 -0.13 12.75 21.15
CA PRO A 81 -0.68 12.71 19.80
C PRO A 81 0.05 13.69 18.87
N LEU A 82 0.33 13.25 17.64
CA LEU A 82 0.96 14.08 16.64
C LEU A 82 0.04 15.27 16.30
N PRO A 83 0.57 16.50 16.24
CA PRO A 83 -0.23 17.64 15.82
C PRO A 83 -0.57 17.52 14.34
N GLY A 84 -1.82 17.81 13.99
CA GLY A 84 -2.30 17.77 12.61
C GLY A 84 -3.14 18.99 12.28
N VAL A 85 -3.05 19.45 11.03
CA VAL A 85 -3.91 20.50 10.49
C VAL A 85 -4.97 19.84 9.61
N LYS A 86 -6.23 19.95 10.02
CA LYS A 86 -7.38 19.45 9.27
C LYS A 86 -7.88 20.51 8.29
N THR A 87 -7.45 20.39 7.04
CA THR A 87 -7.87 21.23 5.91
C THR A 87 -9.08 20.58 5.25
N ASP A 88 -10.09 21.37 4.88
CA ASP A 88 -11.17 20.88 4.03
C ASP A 88 -10.67 20.70 2.58
N LEU A 89 -10.39 19.45 2.23
CA LEU A 89 -9.80 19.08 0.93
C LEU A 89 -10.77 19.29 -0.24
N LYS A 90 -12.08 19.25 0.03
CA LYS A 90 -13.12 19.41 -1.00
C LYS A 90 -13.22 20.84 -1.47
N THR A 91 -12.99 21.80 -0.58
CA THR A 91 -13.03 23.24 -0.87
C THR A 91 -11.66 23.86 -1.10
N LEU A 92 -10.57 23.09 -0.95
CA LEU A 92 -9.20 23.56 -1.19
C LEU A 92 -9.04 24.10 -2.63
N VAL A 93 -8.75 25.39 -2.76
CA VAL A 93 -8.38 26.03 -4.03
C VAL A 93 -6.86 26.19 -4.06
N ALA A 94 -6.22 25.77 -5.15
CA ALA A 94 -4.76 25.73 -5.27
C ALA A 94 -4.29 26.27 -6.63
N ASP A 95 -4.00 27.58 -6.72
CA ASP A 95 -3.47 28.19 -7.96
C ASP A 95 -2.01 27.82 -8.25
N LYS A 96 -1.31 27.28 -7.25
CA LYS A 96 0.05 26.72 -7.33
C LYS A 96 0.03 25.28 -6.82
N PRO A 97 0.97 24.42 -7.25
CA PRO A 97 1.07 23.07 -6.73
C PRO A 97 1.13 23.09 -5.20
N THR A 98 0.14 22.45 -4.58
CA THR A 98 -0.05 22.43 -3.13
C THR A 98 -0.08 20.98 -2.68
N ILE A 99 0.68 20.66 -1.64
CA ILE A 99 0.75 19.31 -1.07
C ILE A 99 0.09 19.33 0.30
N VAL A 100 -0.85 18.42 0.52
CA VAL A 100 -1.37 18.08 1.85
C VAL A 100 -0.81 16.71 2.21
N TRP A 101 0.01 16.67 3.26
CA TRP A 101 0.62 15.45 3.75
C TRP A 101 -0.25 14.83 4.84
N PHE A 102 -0.56 13.55 4.72
CA PHE A 102 -1.40 12.81 5.66
C PHE A 102 -0.59 12.00 6.68
N GLY A 103 0.75 11.98 6.54
CA GLY A 103 1.63 11.10 7.30
C GLY A 103 2.20 9.98 6.44
N HIS A 104 3.30 9.38 6.90
CA HIS A 104 4.05 8.36 6.16
C HIS A 104 4.32 8.80 4.70
N SER A 105 3.96 7.97 3.72
CA SER A 105 4.08 8.24 2.29
C SER A 105 2.76 8.67 1.64
N SER A 106 1.72 8.98 2.43
CA SER A 106 0.40 9.36 1.94
C SER A 106 0.30 10.88 1.77
N TYR A 107 0.03 11.35 0.55
CA TYR A 107 -0.14 12.78 0.29
C TYR A 107 -1.05 13.07 -0.90
N LEU A 108 -1.72 14.21 -0.83
CA LEU A 108 -2.52 14.78 -1.91
C LEU A 108 -1.77 15.96 -2.53
N ILE A 109 -1.64 15.97 -3.85
CA ILE A 109 -1.11 17.09 -4.62
C ILE A 109 -2.26 17.71 -5.39
N LYS A 110 -2.51 19.00 -5.16
CA LYS A 110 -3.53 19.76 -5.87
C LYS A 110 -2.91 20.87 -6.70
N PHE A 111 -3.35 20.99 -7.95
CA PHE A 111 -3.02 22.12 -8.81
C PHE A 111 -4.21 22.45 -9.70
N LYS A 112 -4.78 23.64 -9.49
CA LYS A 112 -6.04 24.09 -10.10
C LYS A 112 -7.13 23.05 -9.86
N ALA A 113 -7.74 22.54 -10.93
CA ALA A 113 -8.76 21.51 -10.88
C ALA A 113 -8.21 20.08 -10.81
N PHE A 114 -6.89 19.88 -10.92
CA PHE A 114 -6.28 18.56 -10.99
C PHE A 114 -5.81 18.10 -9.60
N THR A 115 -6.22 16.89 -9.22
CA THR A 115 -5.91 16.29 -7.92
C THR A 115 -5.22 14.94 -8.10
N VAL A 116 -4.00 14.85 -7.60
CA VAL A 116 -3.23 13.61 -7.50
C VAL A 116 -3.25 13.13 -6.06
N LEU A 117 -3.46 11.84 -5.85
CA LEU A 117 -3.34 11.18 -4.56
C LEU A 117 -2.26 10.12 -4.66
N VAL A 118 -1.39 10.03 -3.67
CA VAL A 118 -0.28 9.06 -3.65
C VAL A 118 -0.36 8.21 -2.40
N ASP A 119 -0.27 6.89 -2.60
CA ASP A 119 -0.18 5.84 -1.56
C ASP A 119 -1.11 6.09 -0.35
N PRO A 120 -2.44 6.26 -0.54
CA PRO A 120 -3.33 6.62 0.54
C PRO A 120 -3.55 5.44 1.49
N VAL A 121 -3.11 5.60 2.74
CA VAL A 121 -3.41 4.68 3.85
C VAL A 121 -4.30 5.41 4.85
N MET A 122 -5.59 5.09 4.85
CA MET A 122 -6.62 5.79 5.62
C MET A 122 -7.46 4.86 6.51
N SER A 123 -7.09 3.57 6.60
CA SER A 123 -7.70 2.60 7.53
C SER A 123 -7.23 2.76 8.98
N GLY A 124 -6.16 3.53 9.21
CA GLY A 124 -5.55 3.72 10.53
C GLY A 124 -4.56 2.62 10.92
N TYR A 125 -4.23 1.69 10.01
CA TYR A 125 -3.21 0.66 10.22
C TYR A 125 -2.60 0.16 8.91
N ALA A 126 -1.36 -0.32 8.95
CA ALA A 126 -0.63 -0.85 7.80
C ALA A 126 -0.38 -2.37 7.96
N SER A 127 -1.45 -3.16 7.97
CA SER A 127 -1.37 -4.61 8.18
C SER A 127 -2.65 -5.32 7.70
N PRO A 128 -2.58 -6.61 7.30
CA PRO A 128 -3.78 -7.43 7.10
C PRO A 128 -4.54 -7.69 8.40
N ILE A 129 -3.96 -7.41 9.57
CA ILE A 129 -4.59 -7.54 10.88
C ILE A 129 -4.57 -6.17 11.58
N GLY A 130 -5.72 -5.54 11.75
CA GLY A 130 -5.84 -4.13 12.19
C GLY A 130 -5.33 -3.77 13.59
N ILE A 131 -4.78 -4.74 14.34
CA ILE A 131 -4.09 -4.45 15.61
C ILE A 131 -2.60 -4.18 15.43
N PHE A 132 -2.01 -4.54 14.28
CA PHE A 132 -0.61 -4.33 13.97
C PHE A 132 -0.41 -3.13 13.04
N GLY A 133 0.71 -2.44 13.21
CA GLY A 133 1.06 -1.30 12.35
C GLY A 133 0.08 -0.13 12.44
N LYS A 134 -0.55 0.09 13.61
CA LYS A 134 -1.48 1.20 13.81
C LYS A 134 -0.80 2.54 13.59
N ALA A 135 -1.56 3.48 13.01
CA ALA A 135 -1.16 4.87 12.95
C ALA A 135 -0.90 5.41 14.37
N PHE A 136 0.07 6.31 14.50
CA PHE A 136 0.27 7.01 15.75
C PHE A 136 -0.96 7.86 16.09
N PRO A 137 -1.28 8.08 17.38
CA PRO A 137 -2.38 8.95 17.75
C PRO A 137 -2.28 10.31 17.08
N GLY A 138 -3.32 10.76 16.38
CA GLY A 138 -3.35 12.03 15.67
C GLY A 138 -2.76 12.00 14.24
N ALA A 139 -2.25 10.86 13.77
CA ALA A 139 -1.75 10.69 12.40
C ALA A 139 -2.84 10.25 11.40
N ASP A 140 -4.02 9.88 11.88
CA ASP A 140 -5.14 9.31 11.10
C ASP A 140 -6.33 10.28 10.99
N ILE A 141 -6.05 11.59 11.01
CA ILE A 141 -7.12 12.60 11.02
C ILE A 141 -7.89 12.70 9.71
N TYR A 142 -7.45 12.06 8.61
CA TYR A 142 -8.13 12.02 7.31
C TYR A 142 -8.65 10.62 6.97
N GLY A 143 -9.85 10.57 6.41
CA GLY A 143 -10.45 9.38 5.82
C GLY A 143 -10.84 9.59 4.35
N VAL A 144 -11.26 8.50 3.68
CA VAL A 144 -11.68 8.54 2.28
C VAL A 144 -12.83 9.54 2.04
N ASP A 145 -13.71 9.71 3.01
CA ASP A 145 -14.86 10.63 2.88
C ASP A 145 -14.46 12.10 2.89
N ASP A 146 -13.24 12.43 3.31
CA ASP A 146 -12.71 13.79 3.25
C ASP A 146 -12.18 14.16 1.86
N LEU A 147 -11.90 13.16 1.01
CA LEU A 147 -11.24 13.39 -0.26
C LEU A 147 -12.18 14.05 -1.30
N PRO A 148 -11.66 14.98 -2.12
CA PRO A 148 -12.34 15.39 -3.35
C PRO A 148 -12.28 14.26 -4.39
N PRO A 149 -12.96 14.40 -5.54
CA PRO A 149 -12.72 13.54 -6.70
C PRO A 149 -11.24 13.52 -7.07
N ILE A 150 -10.71 12.33 -7.37
CA ILE A 150 -9.28 12.12 -7.64
C ILE A 150 -9.08 11.90 -9.14
N ASP A 151 -8.26 12.73 -9.77
CA ASP A 151 -7.94 12.59 -11.19
C ASP A 151 -6.91 11.48 -11.42
N LEU A 152 -5.92 11.40 -10.54
CA LEU A 152 -4.85 10.41 -10.62
C LEU A 152 -4.54 9.86 -9.23
N LEU A 153 -4.65 8.54 -9.07
CA LEU A 153 -4.11 7.81 -7.94
C LEU A 153 -2.78 7.18 -8.35
N LEU A 154 -1.71 7.46 -7.62
CA LEU A 154 -0.41 6.82 -7.76
C LEU A 154 -0.24 5.79 -6.64
N ILE A 155 0.09 4.56 -7.02
CA ILE A 155 0.50 3.51 -6.08
C ILE A 155 1.94 3.11 -6.40
N THR A 156 2.85 3.28 -5.44
CA THR A 156 4.27 3.03 -5.68
C THR A 156 4.62 1.55 -5.65
N HIS A 157 4.07 0.79 -4.71
CA HIS A 157 4.28 -0.66 -4.54
C HIS A 157 3.18 -1.29 -3.68
N ASP A 158 3.26 -2.60 -3.44
CA ASP A 158 2.19 -3.42 -2.83
C ASP A 158 2.28 -3.61 -1.30
N HIS A 159 3.23 -2.96 -0.62
CA HIS A 159 3.34 -3.09 0.83
C HIS A 159 2.17 -2.38 1.54
N TYR A 160 1.72 -2.91 2.69
CA TYR A 160 0.48 -2.48 3.36
C TYR A 160 0.47 -1.02 3.87
N ASP A 161 1.64 -0.40 4.01
CA ASP A 161 1.81 1.03 4.34
C ASP A 161 1.80 1.93 3.10
N HIS A 162 1.55 1.37 1.92
CA HIS A 162 1.36 2.09 0.64
C HIS A 162 0.10 1.62 -0.12
N LEU A 163 -0.28 0.35 0.02
CA LEU A 163 -1.43 -0.28 -0.62
C LEU A 163 -2.43 -0.78 0.43
N ASP A 164 -3.30 0.13 0.88
CA ASP A 164 -4.33 -0.17 1.85
C ASP A 164 -5.62 -0.67 1.19
N TYR A 165 -5.89 -1.98 1.32
CA TYR A 165 -7.07 -2.65 0.78
C TYR A 165 -8.39 -1.93 1.13
N ALA A 166 -8.59 -1.55 2.40
CA ALA A 166 -9.85 -0.97 2.85
C ALA A 166 -10.03 0.45 2.28
N THR A 167 -8.94 1.22 2.22
CA THR A 167 -8.93 2.54 1.59
C THR A 167 -9.24 2.43 0.10
N LEU A 168 -8.55 1.54 -0.62
CA LEU A 168 -8.72 1.36 -2.07
C LEU A 168 -10.14 0.91 -2.44
N LEU A 169 -10.71 -0.04 -1.70
CA LEU A 169 -12.08 -0.54 -1.95
C LEU A 169 -13.13 0.58 -1.84
N LYS A 170 -12.95 1.52 -0.90
CA LYS A 170 -13.85 2.66 -0.74
C LYS A 170 -13.56 3.79 -1.74
N LEU A 171 -12.29 3.98 -2.10
CA LEU A 171 -11.80 5.12 -2.87
C LEU A 171 -11.93 4.94 -4.39
N HIS A 172 -11.66 3.74 -4.92
CA HIS A 172 -11.55 3.51 -6.37
C HIS A 172 -12.77 3.92 -7.23
N PRO A 173 -14.03 3.96 -6.72
CA PRO A 173 -15.15 4.47 -7.49
C PRO A 173 -14.99 5.97 -7.85
N SER A 174 -14.39 6.75 -6.95
CA SER A 174 -14.19 8.21 -7.06
C SER A 174 -12.87 8.60 -7.74
N VAL A 175 -12.07 7.63 -8.17
CA VAL A 175 -10.81 7.82 -8.88
C VAL A 175 -11.02 7.69 -10.38
N LYS A 176 -10.50 8.64 -11.17
CA LYS A 176 -10.57 8.58 -12.63
C LYS A 176 -9.54 7.62 -13.23
N LYS A 177 -8.28 7.72 -12.81
CA LYS A 177 -7.18 6.85 -13.27
C LYS A 177 -6.25 6.46 -12.13
N ILE A 178 -5.71 5.26 -12.23
CA ILE A 178 -4.73 4.70 -11.30
C ILE A 178 -3.48 4.34 -12.10
N VAL A 179 -2.34 4.87 -11.68
CA VAL A 179 -1.03 4.46 -12.21
C VAL A 179 -0.27 3.76 -11.08
N THR A 180 0.33 2.61 -11.39
CA THR A 180 0.98 1.77 -10.39
C THR A 180 2.24 1.10 -10.92
N ALA A 181 3.07 0.54 -10.06
CA ALA A 181 4.15 -0.35 -10.47
C ALA A 181 3.63 -1.66 -11.07
N LEU A 182 4.44 -2.29 -11.94
CA LEU A 182 4.19 -3.64 -12.46
C LEU A 182 3.85 -4.64 -11.34
N GLY A 183 2.85 -5.49 -11.58
CA GLY A 183 2.43 -6.56 -10.68
C GLY A 183 1.42 -6.12 -9.62
N VAL A 184 1.46 -4.85 -9.19
CA VAL A 184 0.47 -4.29 -8.26
C VAL A 184 -0.94 -4.27 -8.87
N ASP A 185 -1.04 -4.14 -10.19
CA ASP A 185 -2.32 -4.16 -10.91
C ASP A 185 -3.09 -5.47 -10.75
N ALA A 186 -2.41 -6.59 -10.48
CA ALA A 186 -3.06 -7.87 -10.19
C ALA A 186 -3.89 -7.79 -8.89
N HIS A 187 -3.36 -7.14 -7.84
CA HIS A 187 -4.09 -6.90 -6.60
C HIS A 187 -5.31 -6.01 -6.85
N LEU A 188 -5.14 -4.90 -7.56
CA LEU A 188 -6.23 -3.95 -7.85
C LEU A 188 -7.36 -4.60 -8.64
N LYS A 189 -7.04 -5.37 -9.69
CA LYS A 189 -8.03 -6.12 -10.49
C LYS A 189 -8.74 -7.16 -9.64
N HIS A 190 -8.02 -7.89 -8.80
CA HIS A 190 -8.60 -8.86 -7.86
C HIS A 190 -9.58 -8.20 -6.88
N TRP A 191 -9.29 -6.98 -6.44
CA TRP A 191 -10.16 -6.19 -5.57
C TRP A 191 -11.34 -5.53 -6.28
N GLY A 192 -11.51 -5.76 -7.59
CA GLY A 192 -12.64 -5.26 -8.37
C GLY A 192 -12.45 -3.87 -8.95
N VAL A 193 -11.22 -3.34 -8.98
CA VAL A 193 -10.92 -2.12 -9.71
C VAL A 193 -11.01 -2.40 -11.22
N PRO A 194 -11.79 -1.62 -11.99
CA PRO A 194 -11.91 -1.84 -13.43
C PRO A 194 -10.56 -1.69 -14.15
N ALA A 195 -10.21 -2.65 -15.01
CA ALA A 195 -8.92 -2.71 -15.68
C ALA A 195 -8.62 -1.45 -16.51
N GLU A 196 -9.64 -0.84 -17.12
CA GLU A 196 -9.52 0.38 -17.90
C GLU A 196 -9.15 1.62 -17.09
N LYS A 197 -9.28 1.57 -15.75
CA LYS A 197 -8.79 2.63 -14.87
C LYS A 197 -7.31 2.47 -14.54
N ILE A 198 -6.73 1.28 -14.70
CA ILE A 198 -5.40 0.93 -14.21
C ILE A 198 -4.37 1.04 -15.34
N THR A 199 -3.22 1.60 -15.02
CA THR A 199 -2.04 1.58 -15.89
C THR A 199 -0.84 1.20 -15.03
N SER A 200 -0.38 -0.05 -15.14
CA SER A 200 0.88 -0.47 -14.51
C SER A 200 2.05 -0.10 -15.41
N LEU A 201 3.15 0.38 -14.82
CA LEU A 201 4.35 0.79 -15.54
C LEU A 201 5.59 0.08 -14.99
N ASP A 202 6.50 -0.30 -15.89
CA ASP A 202 7.87 -0.67 -15.53
C ASP A 202 8.72 0.58 -15.32
N TRP A 203 9.92 0.41 -14.78
CA TRP A 203 10.89 1.49 -14.65
C TRP A 203 11.15 2.14 -16.01
N TRP A 204 11.17 3.48 -16.02
CA TRP A 204 11.40 4.33 -17.19
C TRP A 204 10.29 4.34 -18.25
N GLU A 205 9.23 3.55 -18.08
CA GLU A 205 8.05 3.71 -18.92
C GLU A 205 7.31 5.01 -18.58
N THR A 206 6.60 5.53 -19.58
CA THR A 206 5.82 6.76 -19.42
C THR A 206 4.40 6.54 -19.91
N HIS A 207 3.45 7.18 -19.23
CA HIS A 207 2.06 7.20 -19.65
C HIS A 207 1.59 8.64 -19.74
N LYS A 208 1.04 9.01 -20.90
CA LYS A 208 0.43 10.32 -21.09
C LYS A 208 -1.06 10.22 -20.81
N MET A 209 -1.52 10.98 -19.82
CA MET A 209 -2.95 11.13 -19.56
C MET A 209 -3.56 12.17 -20.51
N ASN A 210 -4.72 11.83 -21.07
CA ASN A 210 -5.52 12.73 -21.91
C ASN A 210 -6.51 13.54 -21.07
#